data_AF-A0A935RV80-F1
#
_entry.id   AF-A0A935RV80-F1
#
_cell.length_a   1.000
_cell.length_b   1.000
_cell.length_c   1.000
_cell.angle_alpha   90.00
_cell.angle_beta   90.00
_cell.angle_gamma   90.00
#
_symmetry.space_group_name_H-M   'P 1'
#
loop_
_entity.id
_entity.type
_entity.pdbx_description
1 polymer ?
#
loop_
_entity_poly.entity_id
_entity_poly.type
_entity_poly.pdbx_seq_one_letter_code
_entity_poly.pdbx_strand_id
1 'polypeptide(L)'
;MDNIQETPTPTLGEQRVRTTFNPSNESVVDRIKQKSAELIDLLQAVRNDEVSKTYDKTPEQLQAQSGEKLRLISLAQTGYEEAAMWAVKAATC
;
A
#
# COMPACT_ATOMS: atom_id res chain seq x y z
N MET A 1 36.82 -6.26 -3.40
CA MET A 1 35.54 -6.93 -3.71
C MET A 1 34.51 -6.13 -2.95
N ASP A 2 33.95 -5.11 -3.60
CA ASP A 2 32.96 -4.24 -2.99
C ASP A 2 31.69 -5.06 -2.79
N ASN A 3 31.32 -5.24 -1.53
CA ASN A 3 30.12 -5.95 -1.12
C ASN A 3 28.92 -5.03 -1.43
N ILE A 4 28.37 -5.13 -2.64
CA ILE A 4 27.14 -4.44 -3.02
C ILE A 4 26.02 -5.05 -2.14
N GLN A 5 25.69 -4.38 -1.03
CA GLN A 5 24.48 -4.69 -0.27
C GLN A 5 23.29 -4.27 -1.13
N GLU A 6 22.63 -5.24 -1.78
CA GLU A 6 21.35 -4.99 -2.45
C GLU A 6 20.34 -4.54 -1.40
N THR A 7 19.89 -3.29 -1.48
CA THR A 7 18.79 -2.83 -0.64
C THR A 7 17.51 -3.54 -1.09
N PRO A 8 16.75 -4.18 -0.18
CA PRO A 8 15.54 -4.88 -0.55
C PRO A 8 14.58 -3.95 -1.29
N THR A 9 13.98 -4.46 -2.36
CA THR A 9 13.01 -3.70 -3.15
C THR A 9 11.82 -3.34 -2.26
N PRO A 10 11.47 -2.05 -2.12
CA PRO A 10 10.36 -1.66 -1.28
C PRO A 10 9.04 -2.19 -1.83
N THR A 11 8.15 -2.56 -0.91
CA THR A 11 6.76 -2.93 -1.19
C THR A 11 5.97 -1.77 -1.81
N LEU A 12 4.79 -2.05 -2.35
CA LEU A 12 3.93 -1.02 -2.94
C LEU A 12 3.53 0.03 -1.89
N GLY A 13 3.17 -0.43 -0.69
CA GLY A 13 2.84 0.42 0.45
C GLY A 13 3.99 1.35 0.81
N GLU A 14 5.20 0.81 0.97
CA GLU A 14 6.41 1.57 1.32
C GLU A 14 6.74 2.64 0.28
N GLN A 15 6.58 2.31 -1.01
CA GLN A 15 6.76 3.25 -2.10
C GLN A 15 5.74 4.40 -2.05
N ARG A 16 4.46 4.08 -1.82
CA ARG A 16 3.36 5.06 -1.82
C ARG A 16 3.44 6.05 -0.67
N VAL A 17 3.82 5.60 0.53
CA VAL A 17 3.94 6.48 1.72
C VAL A 17 5.36 6.99 1.97
N ARG A 18 6.32 6.60 1.13
CA ARG A 18 7.74 6.99 1.19
C ARG A 18 8.31 6.77 2.59
N THR A 19 8.35 5.52 3.03
CA THR A 19 8.87 5.13 4.36
C THR A 19 10.30 5.60 4.62
N THR A 20 11.12 5.72 3.57
CA THR A 20 12.52 6.17 3.68
C THR A 20 12.70 7.70 3.82
N PHE A 21 11.62 8.48 3.76
CA PHE A 21 11.68 9.95 3.88
C PHE A 21 11.19 10.42 5.26
N ASN A 22 12.09 10.54 6.23
CA ASN A 22 11.78 11.08 7.57
C ASN A 22 12.79 12.16 7.98
N PRO A 23 12.71 13.39 7.43
CA PRO A 23 13.67 14.45 7.72
C PRO A 23 13.63 14.94 9.18
N SER A 24 12.54 14.72 9.92
CA SER A 24 12.46 15.06 11.35
C SER A 24 13.12 14.02 12.25
N ASN A 25 13.48 12.84 11.72
CA ASN A 25 14.09 11.72 12.44
C ASN A 25 13.25 11.26 13.66
N GLU A 26 11.94 11.42 13.58
CA GLU A 26 11.03 11.03 14.65
C GLU A 26 10.54 9.59 14.47
N SER A 27 10.75 8.74 15.47
CA SER A 27 10.33 7.33 15.42
C SER A 27 8.81 7.14 15.22
N VAL A 28 7.99 8.11 15.64
CA VAL A 28 6.53 8.06 15.43
C VAL A 28 6.17 8.22 13.96
N VAL A 29 6.91 9.03 13.19
CA VAL A 29 6.74 9.20 11.74
C VAL A 29 7.01 7.89 11.02
N ASP A 30 8.10 7.20 11.38
CA ASP A 30 8.43 5.89 10.79
C ASP A 30 7.32 4.86 11.08
N ARG A 31 6.84 4.82 12.33
CA ARG A 31 5.75 3.90 12.73
C ARG A 31 4.45 4.17 11.99
N ILE A 32 4.07 5.44 11.83
CA ILE A 32 2.87 5.84 11.07
C ILE A 32 3.00 5.35 9.63
N LYS A 33 4.13 5.66 8.98
CA LYS A 33 4.36 5.29 7.59
C LYS A 33 4.40 3.78 7.39
N GLN A 34 5.10 3.05 8.26
CA GLN A 34 5.18 1.59 8.15
C GLN A 34 3.80 0.94 8.30
N LYS A 35 3.00 1.39 9.28
CA LYS A 35 1.65 0.84 9.50
C LYS A 35 0.71 1.15 8.35
N SER A 36 0.79 2.33 7.75
CA SER A 36 0.03 2.66 6.54
C SER A 36 0.49 1.85 5.33
N ALA A 37 1.79 1.63 5.17
CA ALA A 37 2.35 0.76 4.12
C ALA A 37 1.81 -0.67 4.24
N GLU A 38 1.88 -1.26 5.43
CA GLU A 38 1.37 -2.61 5.72
C GLU A 38 -0.12 -2.77 5.34
N LEU A 39 -0.95 -1.76 5.61
CA LEU A 39 -2.38 -1.77 5.25
C LEU A 39 -2.59 -1.68 3.73
N ILE A 40 -1.78 -0.88 3.03
CA ILE A 40 -1.81 -0.79 1.56
C ILE A 40 -1.40 -2.12 0.92
N ASP A 41 -0.35 -2.75 1.44
CA ASP A 41 0.16 -4.03 0.94
C ASP A 41 -0.83 -5.18 1.20
N LEU A 42 -1.49 -5.19 2.36
CA LEU A 42 -2.56 -6.14 2.65
C LEU A 42 -3.69 -6.02 1.62
N LEU A 43 -4.12 -4.79 1.30
CA LEU A 43 -5.14 -4.58 0.27
C LEU A 43 -4.65 -4.92 -1.14
N GLN A 44 -3.37 -4.71 -1.41
CA GLN A 44 -2.76 -5.11 -2.67
C GLN A 44 -2.76 -6.64 -2.83
N ALA A 45 -2.49 -7.39 -1.75
CA ALA A 45 -2.61 -8.84 -1.75
C ALA A 45 -4.06 -9.29 -2.02
N VAL A 46 -5.05 -8.64 -1.40
CA VAL A 46 -6.48 -8.90 -1.66
C VAL A 46 -6.86 -8.60 -3.11
N ARG A 47 -6.31 -7.53 -3.71
CA ARG A 47 -6.49 -7.22 -5.13
C ARG A 47 -5.90 -8.32 -6.01
N ASN A 48 -4.68 -8.75 -5.72
CA ASN A 48 -4.00 -9.78 -6.51
C ASN A 48 -4.76 -11.12 -6.46
N ASP A 49 -5.28 -11.50 -5.28
CA ASP A 49 -6.13 -12.68 -5.10
C ASP A 49 -7.48 -12.55 -5.85
N GLU A 50 -8.08 -11.36 -5.89
CA GLU A 50 -9.32 -11.16 -6.67
C GLU A 50 -9.06 -11.27 -8.17
N VAL A 51 -7.97 -10.68 -8.65
CA VAL A 51 -7.59 -10.73 -10.07
C VAL A 51 -7.13 -12.13 -10.47
N SER A 52 -6.53 -12.91 -9.56
CA SER A 52 -6.10 -14.28 -9.87
C SER A 52 -7.28 -15.23 -10.05
N LYS A 53 -8.44 -15.00 -9.40
CA LYS A 53 -9.66 -15.83 -9.52
C LYS A 53 -10.41 -15.71 -10.86
N THR A 54 -9.78 -15.11 -11.86
CA THR A 54 -10.39 -14.80 -13.16
C THR A 54 -10.23 -15.90 -14.20
N TYR A 55 -9.42 -16.93 -13.94
CA TYR A 55 -9.11 -17.99 -14.92
C TYR A 55 -10.28 -18.93 -15.25
N ASP A 56 -11.23 -19.12 -14.32
CA ASP A 56 -12.34 -20.09 -14.47
C ASP A 56 -13.72 -19.45 -14.74
N LYS A 57 -13.83 -18.12 -14.86
CA LYS A 57 -15.13 -17.41 -14.91
C LYS A 57 -15.50 -16.93 -16.31
N THR A 58 -16.80 -16.97 -16.65
CA THR A 58 -17.29 -16.42 -17.91
C THR A 58 -17.17 -14.88 -17.94
N PRO A 59 -17.09 -14.25 -19.13
CA PRO A 59 -17.00 -12.80 -19.26
C PRO A 59 -18.10 -12.03 -18.50
N GLU A 60 -19.34 -12.54 -18.45
CA GLU A 60 -20.41 -11.88 -17.70
C GLU A 60 -20.22 -11.96 -16.17
N GLN A 61 -19.68 -13.06 -15.65
CA GLN A 61 -19.44 -13.24 -14.21
C GLN A 61 -18.27 -12.37 -13.70
N LEU A 62 -17.31 -12.06 -14.58
CA LEU A 62 -16.18 -11.19 -14.28
C LEU A 62 -16.61 -9.72 -14.10
N GLN A 63 -17.61 -9.28 -14.87
CA GLN A 63 -17.99 -7.87 -14.98
C GLN A 63 -18.70 -7.32 -13.73
N ALA A 64 -19.45 -8.16 -13.00
CA ALA A 64 -20.26 -7.73 -11.86
C ALA A 64 -19.57 -7.88 -10.48
N GLN A 65 -18.70 -8.89 -10.29
CA GLN A 65 -18.13 -9.19 -8.97
C GLN A 65 -16.78 -8.49 -8.71
N SER A 66 -15.95 -8.32 -9.76
CA SER A 66 -14.59 -7.80 -9.61
C SER A 66 -14.55 -6.27 -9.48
N GLY A 67 -15.45 -5.54 -10.18
CA GLY A 67 -15.38 -4.08 -10.30
C GLY A 67 -15.53 -3.36 -8.96
N GLU A 68 -16.57 -3.69 -8.18
CA GLU A 68 -16.82 -3.00 -6.90
C GLU A 68 -15.75 -3.32 -5.87
N LYS A 69 -15.31 -4.57 -5.76
CA LYS A 69 -14.24 -4.95 -4.83
C LYS A 69 -12.93 -4.24 -5.17
N LEU A 70 -12.55 -4.20 -6.44
CA LEU A 70 -11.36 -3.48 -6.90
C LEU A 70 -11.46 -1.96 -6.67
N ARG A 71 -12.65 -1.38 -6.86
CA ARG A 71 -12.94 0.02 -6.56
C ARG A 71 -12.77 0.33 -5.07
N LEU A 72 -13.35 -0.49 -4.20
CA LEU A 72 -13.22 -0.36 -2.74
C LEU A 72 -11.77 -0.47 -2.28
N ILE A 73 -11.00 -1.40 -2.85
CA ILE A 73 -9.57 -1.53 -2.58
C ILE A 73 -8.82 -0.26 -2.98
N SER A 74 -9.08 0.29 -4.19
CA SER A 74 -8.45 1.55 -4.61
C SER A 74 -8.75 2.69 -3.65
N LEU A 75 -10.03 2.85 -3.26
CA LEU A 75 -10.45 3.92 -2.35
C LEU A 75 -9.78 3.79 -0.98
N ALA A 76 -9.72 2.59 -0.42
CA ALA A 76 -9.08 2.37 0.86
C ALA A 76 -7.56 2.61 0.80
N GLN A 77 -6.88 2.18 -0.26
CA GLN A 77 -5.45 2.49 -0.45
C GLN A 77 -5.20 4.00 -0.52
N THR A 78 -5.97 4.75 -1.31
CA THR A 78 -5.88 6.22 -1.36
C THR A 78 -6.16 6.85 0.00
N GLY A 79 -7.17 6.36 0.72
CA GLY A 79 -7.46 6.83 2.09
C GLY A 79 -6.30 6.60 3.06
N TYR A 80 -5.59 5.48 2.96
CA TYR A 80 -4.39 5.23 3.78
C TYR A 80 -3.21 6.14 3.40
N GLU A 81 -3.02 6.45 2.13
CA GLU A 81 -2.00 7.41 1.67
C GLU A 81 -2.28 8.82 2.23
N GLU A 82 -3.53 9.28 2.15
CA GLU A 82 -3.96 10.57 2.71
C GLU A 82 -3.85 10.60 4.24
N ALA A 83 -4.34 9.56 4.91
CA ALA A 83 -4.26 9.44 6.37
C ALA A 83 -2.81 9.43 6.86
N ALA A 84 -1.90 8.74 6.16
CA ALA A 84 -0.47 8.75 6.49
C ALA A 84 0.11 10.17 6.42
N MET A 85 -0.23 10.93 5.38
CA MET A 85 0.24 12.31 5.23
C MET A 85 -0.25 13.21 6.38
N TRP A 86 -1.56 13.15 6.70
CA TRP A 86 -2.13 13.94 7.79
C TRP A 86 -1.61 13.51 9.17
N ALA A 87 -1.42 12.22 9.40
CA ALA A 87 -0.88 11.71 10.66
C ALA A 87 0.59 12.12 10.86
N VAL A 88 1.43 12.08 9.82
CA VAL A 88 2.79 12.59 9.88
C VAL A 88 2.78 14.08 10.19
N LYS A 89 1.94 14.86 9.48
CA LYS A 89 1.80 16.28 9.74
C LYS A 89 1.40 16.55 11.20
N ALA A 90 0.44 15.80 11.74
CA ALA A 90 -0.01 15.93 13.12
C ALA A 90 1.07 15.52 14.15
N ALA A 91 1.96 14.61 13.80
CA ALA A 91 3.05 14.19 14.66
C ALA A 91 4.19 15.21 14.74
N THR A 92 4.40 15.99 13.67
CA THR A 92 5.55 16.91 13.53
C THR A 92 5.17 18.41 13.54
N CYS A 93 3.90 18.75 13.72
CA CYS A 93 3.40 20.14 13.63
C CYS A 93 3.62 20.96 14.90
#